data_AF-A0A3D0P7R8-F1
#
_entry.id   AF-A0A3D0P7R8-F1
#
_cell.length_a   1.000
_cell.length_b   1.000
_cell.length_c   1.000
_cell.angle_alpha   90.00
_cell.angle_beta   90.00
_cell.angle_gamma   90.00
#
_symmetry.space_group_name_H-M   'P 1'
#
loop_
_entity.id
_entity.type
_entity.pdbx_description
1 polymer ?
#
loop_
_entity_poly.entity_id
_entity_poly.type
_entity_poly.pdbx_seq_one_letter_code
_entity_poly.pdbx_strand_id
1 'polypeptide(L)'
;MSASSYAKYFRKYKADGTEYSAAQLPALALRGKLKVPLKSGGKITVELKLKAEKGTNVTDADVEAAKTKLQNGISTHWNGKFTINVIDPAPECPARSFSLEYIATWVDSGADYTVKIHETYPREGVTGTRMDVSKTTSDWVYAHEYGHCIGLPDEYSYVSG
;
A
#
# COMPACT_ATOMS: atom_id res chain seq x y z
N MET A 1 -0.46 20.34 9.71
CA MET A 1 -1.25 20.77 8.53
C MET A 1 -0.90 19.88 7.36
N SER A 2 -1.82 19.03 6.91
CA SER A 2 -1.65 18.23 5.69
C SER A 2 -2.10 19.10 4.52
N ALA A 3 -1.17 19.66 3.76
CA ALA A 3 -1.51 20.34 2.50
C ALA A 3 -1.85 19.26 1.47
N SER A 4 -2.95 19.47 0.71
CA SER A 4 -3.24 18.61 -0.44
C SER A 4 -2.08 18.70 -1.43
N SER A 5 -1.31 17.63 -1.55
CA SER A 5 -0.13 17.54 -2.43
C SER A 5 -0.50 17.20 -3.87
N TYR A 6 -1.74 16.76 -4.09
CA TYR A 6 -2.27 16.44 -5.41
C TYR A 6 -2.40 17.68 -6.30
N ALA A 7 -2.17 17.52 -7.61
CA ALA A 7 -2.13 18.53 -8.67
C ALA A 7 -0.99 19.57 -8.53
N LYS A 8 -0.47 19.78 -7.31
CA LYS A 8 0.67 20.67 -7.07
C LYS A 8 2.03 19.98 -7.18
N TYR A 9 2.15 18.76 -6.65
CA TYR A 9 3.41 18.01 -6.63
C TYR A 9 3.34 16.69 -7.41
N PHE A 10 2.14 16.16 -7.66
CA PHE A 10 1.95 14.97 -8.48
C PHE A 10 0.54 14.91 -9.07
N ARG A 11 0.37 14.15 -10.15
CA ARG A 11 -0.91 13.81 -10.80
C ARG A 11 -1.04 12.30 -10.91
N LYS A 12 -2.26 11.77 -10.88
CA LYS A 12 -2.53 10.33 -11.06
C LYS A 12 -3.26 10.12 -12.38
N TYR A 13 -2.78 9.17 -13.16
CA TYR A 13 -3.35 8.80 -14.45
C TYR A 13 -3.83 7.35 -14.42
N LYS A 14 -4.90 7.08 -15.18
CA LYS A 14 -5.37 5.73 -15.47
C LYS A 14 -4.49 5.08 -16.54
N ALA A 15 -4.70 3.79 -16.78
CA ALA A 15 -4.00 3.04 -17.82
C ALA A 15 -4.18 3.65 -19.23
N ASP A 16 -5.32 4.29 -19.51
CA ASP A 16 -5.61 4.97 -20.78
C ASP A 16 -4.99 6.38 -20.89
N GLY A 17 -4.21 6.80 -19.89
CA GLY A 17 -3.58 8.12 -19.84
C GLY A 17 -4.51 9.25 -19.39
N THR A 18 -5.78 8.97 -19.08
CA THR A 18 -6.70 9.99 -18.54
C THR A 18 -6.42 10.26 -17.07
N GLU A 19 -6.49 11.51 -16.63
CA GLU A 19 -6.26 11.87 -15.23
C GLU A 19 -7.43 11.42 -14.33
N TYR A 20 -7.14 10.98 -13.10
CA TYR A 20 -8.18 10.74 -12.10
C TYR A 20 -8.83 12.07 -11.68
N SER A 21 -10.16 12.09 -11.54
CA SER A 21 -10.88 13.28 -11.09
C SER A 21 -10.66 13.57 -9.61
N ALA A 22 -10.81 14.83 -9.21
CA ALA A 22 -10.65 15.25 -7.82
C ALA A 22 -11.49 14.45 -6.81
N ALA A 23 -12.66 13.97 -7.23
CA ALA A 23 -13.55 13.14 -6.41
C ALA A 23 -13.03 11.71 -6.17
N GLN A 24 -12.16 11.20 -7.05
CA GLN A 24 -11.61 9.83 -6.97
C GLN A 24 -10.33 9.76 -6.13
N LEU A 25 -9.68 10.89 -5.91
CA LEU A 25 -8.38 10.96 -5.22
C LEU A 25 -8.44 10.68 -3.72
N PRO A 26 -9.49 11.07 -2.97
CA PRO A 26 -9.61 10.71 -1.56
C PRO A 26 -9.61 9.20 -1.34
N ALA A 27 -10.12 8.42 -2.31
CA ALA A 27 -10.08 6.96 -2.29
C ALA A 27 -8.67 6.39 -2.56
N LEU A 28 -7.79 7.19 -3.17
CA LEU A 28 -6.41 6.83 -3.53
C LEU A 28 -5.36 7.48 -2.61
N ALA A 29 -5.79 8.11 -1.51
CA ALA A 29 -4.89 8.78 -0.58
C ALA A 29 -4.17 7.75 0.30
N LEU A 30 -2.85 7.88 0.42
CA LEU A 30 -2.07 7.12 1.40
C LEU A 30 -2.54 7.50 2.81
N ARG A 31 -3.01 6.52 3.58
CA ARG A 31 -3.45 6.73 4.97
C ARG A 31 -2.36 6.47 6.00
N GLY A 32 -1.34 5.71 5.64
CA GLY A 32 -0.23 5.40 6.53
C GLY A 32 0.84 6.48 6.61
N LYS A 33 1.97 6.09 7.17
CA LYS A 33 3.07 6.99 7.51
C LYS A 33 4.21 6.85 6.50
N LEU A 34 4.65 7.99 5.97
CA LEU A 34 5.88 8.09 5.19
C LEU A 34 6.99 8.70 6.05
N LYS A 35 8.10 7.98 6.22
CA LYS A 35 9.31 8.49 6.90
C LYS A 35 10.41 8.72 5.87
N VAL A 36 10.84 9.97 5.73
CA VAL A 36 11.91 10.36 4.80
C VAL A 36 13.11 10.88 5.61
N PRO A 37 14.21 10.10 5.74
CA PRO A 37 15.37 10.51 6.50
C PRO A 37 16.29 11.44 5.68
N LEU A 38 15.79 12.64 5.35
CA LEU A 38 16.46 13.58 4.42
C LEU A 38 17.90 13.93 4.82
N LYS A 39 18.17 14.11 6.12
CA LYS A 39 19.49 14.51 6.62
C LYS A 39 20.43 13.33 6.84
N SER A 40 19.95 12.26 7.48
CA SER A 40 20.75 11.11 7.86
C SER A 40 20.98 10.12 6.72
N GLY A 41 20.21 10.22 5.63
CA GLY A 41 20.18 9.18 4.60
C GLY A 41 19.49 7.90 5.08
N GLY A 42 19.58 6.84 4.28
CA GLY A 42 19.00 5.53 4.58
C GLY A 42 17.72 5.26 3.80
N LYS A 43 16.86 4.38 4.33
CA LYS A 43 15.64 3.95 3.65
C LYS A 43 14.50 4.94 3.88
N ILE A 44 13.73 5.20 2.83
CA ILE A 44 12.40 5.78 2.99
C ILE A 44 11.47 4.65 3.42
N THR A 45 10.76 4.85 4.52
CA THR A 45 9.82 3.84 5.04
C THR A 45 8.39 4.25 4.73
N VAL A 46 7.63 3.33 4.13
CA VAL A 46 6.17 3.40 3.97
C VAL A 46 5.55 2.41 4.96
N GLU A 47 4.98 2.92 6.04
CA GLU A 47 4.37 2.09 7.09
C GLU A 47 2.85 2.21 7.04
N LEU A 48 2.18 1.06 6.99
CA LEU A 48 0.74 0.95 7.24
C LEU A 48 0.49 0.22 8.56
N LYS A 49 -0.38 0.77 9.40
CA LYS A 49 -0.93 0.06 10.55
C LYS A 49 -2.18 -0.72 10.14
N LEU A 50 -2.14 -2.02 10.33
CA LEU A 50 -3.22 -2.93 9.93
C LEU A 50 -3.88 -3.55 11.16
N LYS A 51 -5.20 -3.63 11.17
CA LYS A 51 -5.95 -4.42 12.14
C LYS A 51 -6.53 -5.65 11.45
N ALA A 52 -6.33 -6.83 12.02
CA ALA A 52 -7.01 -8.03 11.55
C ALA A 52 -8.43 -8.11 12.15
N GLU A 53 -9.42 -8.40 11.31
CA GLU A 53 -10.79 -8.74 11.72
C GLU A 53 -11.11 -10.16 11.29
N LYS A 54 -11.45 -11.00 12.28
CA LYS A 54 -11.77 -12.41 12.08
C LYS A 54 -13.23 -12.57 11.64
N GLY A 55 -13.45 -13.16 10.47
CA GLY A 55 -14.78 -13.52 9.99
C GLY A 55 -15.32 -14.82 10.61
N THR A 56 -16.54 -15.18 10.24
CA THR A 56 -17.17 -16.46 10.61
C THR A 56 -16.35 -17.63 10.04
N ASN A 57 -16.20 -18.73 10.80
CA ASN A 57 -15.46 -19.94 10.41
C ASN A 57 -13.97 -19.71 10.05
N VAL A 58 -13.40 -18.62 10.57
CA VAL A 58 -11.97 -18.32 10.54
C VAL A 58 -11.41 -18.55 11.93
N THR A 59 -10.32 -19.31 12.01
CA THR A 59 -9.61 -19.62 13.26
C THR A 59 -8.53 -18.57 13.54
N ASP A 60 -8.00 -18.55 14.75
CA ASP A 60 -6.86 -17.66 15.06
C ASP A 60 -5.59 -18.07 14.29
N ALA A 61 -5.44 -19.36 13.98
CA ALA A 61 -4.36 -19.85 13.12
C ALA A 61 -4.47 -19.30 11.69
N ASP A 62 -5.69 -19.20 11.15
CA ASP A 62 -5.94 -18.57 9.85
C ASP A 62 -5.58 -17.08 9.87
N VAL A 63 -5.85 -16.38 10.98
CA VAL A 63 -5.47 -14.97 11.15
C VAL A 63 -3.96 -14.81 11.16
N GLU A 64 -3.23 -15.62 11.93
CA GLU A 64 -1.76 -15.55 11.94
C GLU A 64 -1.14 -15.94 10.59
N ALA A 65 -1.73 -16.91 9.89
CA ALA A 65 -1.34 -17.23 8.53
C ALA A 65 -1.54 -16.04 7.58
N ALA A 66 -2.70 -15.38 7.62
CA ALA A 66 -2.97 -14.18 6.83
C ALA A 66 -1.96 -13.04 7.11
N LYS A 67 -1.65 -12.80 8.39
CA LYS A 67 -0.63 -11.82 8.79
C LYS A 67 0.73 -12.12 8.19
N THR A 68 1.15 -13.39 8.28
CA THR A 68 2.44 -13.87 7.77
C THR A 68 2.50 -13.74 6.25
N LYS A 69 1.47 -14.20 5.54
CA LYS A 69 1.41 -14.13 4.07
C LYS A 69 1.45 -12.69 3.55
N LEU A 70 0.77 -11.76 4.23
CA LEU A 70 0.83 -10.34 3.89
C LEU A 70 2.25 -9.79 4.06
N GLN A 71 2.90 -10.10 5.19
CA GLN A 71 4.28 -9.66 5.44
C GLN A 71 5.26 -10.26 4.43
N ASN A 72 5.10 -11.54 4.08
CA ASN A 72 5.89 -12.20 3.04
C ASN A 72 5.66 -11.57 1.66
N GLY A 73 4.40 -11.27 1.32
CA GLY A 73 4.04 -10.61 0.07
C GLY A 73 4.72 -9.24 -0.06
N ILE A 74 4.69 -8.43 1.00
CA ILE A 74 5.42 -7.15 1.06
C ILE A 74 6.92 -7.35 0.88
N SER A 75 7.51 -8.26 1.66
CA SER A 75 8.95 -8.52 1.61
C SER A 75 9.41 -8.96 0.21
N THR A 76 8.65 -9.84 -0.43
CA THR A 76 9.04 -10.47 -1.70
C THR A 76 8.81 -9.56 -2.90
N HIS A 77 7.68 -8.86 -2.93
CA HIS A 77 7.20 -8.15 -4.12
C HIS A 77 7.36 -6.63 -4.05
N TRP A 78 7.55 -6.04 -2.87
CA TRP A 78 7.69 -4.58 -2.71
C TRP A 78 9.07 -4.16 -2.22
N ASN A 79 9.61 -4.83 -1.21
CA ASN A 79 10.88 -4.41 -0.61
C ASN A 79 12.07 -4.61 -1.55
N GLY A 80 12.93 -3.58 -1.62
CA GLY A 80 14.11 -3.58 -2.48
C GLY A 80 13.82 -3.40 -3.97
N LYS A 81 12.56 -3.13 -4.38
CA LYS A 81 12.21 -2.95 -5.79
C LYS A 81 12.33 -1.51 -6.28
N PHE A 82 12.23 -0.53 -5.38
CA PHE A 82 12.16 0.88 -5.74
C PHE A 82 13.24 1.70 -5.05
N THR A 83 13.79 2.66 -5.80
CA THR A 83 14.75 3.66 -5.31
C THR A 83 14.35 5.04 -5.82
N ILE A 84 14.34 6.03 -4.93
CA ILE A 84 14.17 7.43 -5.29
C ILE A 84 15.55 8.07 -5.37
N ASN A 85 15.85 8.66 -6.53
CA ASN A 85 17.04 9.46 -6.75
C ASN A 85 16.67 10.94 -6.70
N VAL A 86 17.37 11.68 -5.84
CA VAL A 86 17.26 13.13 -5.73
C VAL A 86 18.51 13.72 -6.35
N ILE A 87 18.32 14.41 -7.47
CA ILE A 87 19.38 15.09 -8.22
C ILE A 87 19.01 16.57 -8.24
N ASP A 88 19.88 17.40 -7.70
CA ASP A 88 19.80 18.84 -7.77
C ASP A 88 20.94 19.33 -8.67
N PRO A 89 20.66 20.12 -9.72
CA PRO A 89 21.70 20.64 -10.60
C PRO A 89 22.63 21.65 -9.92
N ALA A 90 22.30 22.15 -8.73
CA ALA A 90 23.18 23.02 -7.95
C ALA A 90 24.44 22.26 -7.50
N PRO A 91 25.66 22.79 -7.73
CA PRO A 91 26.92 22.08 -7.47
C PRO A 91 27.18 21.76 -6.00
N GLU A 92 26.56 22.48 -5.07
CA GLU A 92 26.62 22.26 -3.62
C GLU A 92 25.74 21.10 -3.12
N CYS A 93 24.85 20.58 -3.96
CA CYS A 93 23.89 19.54 -3.59
C CYS A 93 24.30 18.18 -4.18
N PRO A 94 24.94 17.29 -3.40
CA PRO A 94 25.29 15.97 -3.89
C PRO A 94 24.03 15.15 -4.19
N ALA A 95 24.08 14.36 -5.26
CA ALA A 95 23.02 13.39 -5.58
C ALA A 95 22.82 12.41 -4.42
N ARG A 96 21.56 12.07 -4.14
CA ARG A 96 21.20 11.13 -3.07
C ARG A 96 20.25 10.07 -3.59
N SER A 97 20.44 8.84 -3.12
CA SER A 97 19.59 7.70 -3.44
C SER A 97 18.99 7.13 -2.16
N PHE A 98 17.69 6.89 -2.17
CA PHE A 98 16.94 6.32 -1.05
C PHE A 98 16.17 5.10 -1.53
N SER A 99 16.54 3.92 -1.03
CA SER A 99 15.73 2.71 -1.25
C SER A 99 14.43 2.79 -0.45
N LEU A 100 13.35 2.21 -0.97
CA LEU A 100 12.08 2.12 -0.25
C LEU A 100 11.98 0.81 0.54
N GLU A 101 11.39 0.94 1.73
CA GLU A 101 10.99 -0.17 2.59
C GLU A 101 9.53 -0.01 2.98
N TYR A 102 8.75 -1.02 2.67
CA TYR A 102 7.33 -1.13 2.96
C TYR A 102 7.16 -2.01 4.19
N ILE A 103 6.33 -1.53 5.12
CA ILE A 103 6.10 -2.16 6.42
C ILE A 103 4.59 -2.23 6.66
N ALA A 104 4.15 -3.38 7.16
CA ALA A 104 2.83 -3.56 7.75
C ALA A 104 2.97 -3.87 9.24
N THR A 105 2.44 -2.98 10.08
CA THR A 105 2.45 -3.11 11.54
C THR A 105 1.06 -3.54 12.02
N TRP A 106 0.95 -4.72 12.62
CA TRP A 106 -0.32 -5.21 13.15
C TRP A 106 -0.66 -4.54 14.49
N VAL A 107 -1.86 -3.98 14.61
CA VAL A 107 -2.34 -3.24 15.79
C VAL A 107 -3.81 -3.57 16.11
N ASP A 108 -4.18 -3.46 17.39
CA ASP A 108 -5.57 -3.69 17.83
C ASP A 108 -6.46 -2.43 17.72
N SER A 109 -5.84 -1.25 17.74
CA SER A 109 -6.50 0.06 17.63
C SER A 109 -5.62 1.08 16.89
N GLY A 110 -6.25 2.12 16.32
CA GLY A 110 -5.54 3.16 15.56
C GLY A 110 -4.93 2.67 14.26
N ALA A 111 -5.57 1.68 13.61
CA ALA A 111 -5.17 1.17 12.32
C ALA A 111 -5.53 2.13 11.18
N ASP A 112 -4.72 2.13 10.12
CA ASP A 112 -4.98 2.84 8.88
C ASP A 112 -5.97 2.05 8.00
N TYR A 113 -5.85 0.71 8.04
CA TYR A 113 -6.73 -0.23 7.35
C TYR A 113 -7.12 -1.41 8.25
N THR A 114 -8.33 -1.93 8.05
CA THR A 114 -8.78 -3.21 8.60
C THR A 114 -8.71 -4.28 7.52
N VAL A 115 -8.03 -5.39 7.81
CA VAL A 115 -7.99 -6.59 6.98
C VAL A 115 -9.01 -7.58 7.51
N LYS A 116 -10.14 -7.71 6.83
CA LYS A 116 -11.17 -8.68 7.19
C LYS A 116 -10.93 -10.00 6.46
N ILE A 117 -10.74 -11.05 7.25
CA ILE A 117 -10.43 -12.39 6.76
C ILE A 117 -11.72 -13.21 6.81
N HIS A 118 -12.16 -13.68 5.65
CA HIS A 118 -13.36 -14.49 5.48
C HIS A 118 -12.99 -15.96 5.30
N GLU A 119 -13.94 -16.87 5.55
CA GLU A 119 -13.78 -18.28 5.19
C GLU A 119 -13.57 -18.46 3.67
N THR A 120 -14.35 -17.73 2.88
CA THR A 120 -14.21 -17.60 1.43
C THR A 120 -14.56 -16.16 1.06
N TYR A 121 -13.87 -15.60 0.07
CA TYR A 121 -14.23 -14.32 -0.50
C TYR A 121 -14.14 -14.39 -2.03
N PRO A 122 -15.17 -13.98 -2.78
CA PRO A 122 -15.22 -14.19 -4.24
C PRO A 122 -14.08 -13.53 -4.99
N ARG A 123 -13.61 -12.38 -4.49
CA ARG A 123 -12.50 -11.63 -5.05
C ARG A 123 -11.94 -10.68 -4.01
N GLU A 124 -10.66 -10.85 -3.67
CA GLU A 124 -9.96 -9.93 -2.78
C GLU A 124 -10.03 -8.48 -3.28
N GLY A 125 -10.07 -7.54 -2.34
CA GLY A 125 -10.21 -6.14 -2.71
C GLY A 125 -10.08 -5.18 -1.55
N VAL A 126 -9.65 -3.95 -1.87
CA VAL A 126 -9.66 -2.81 -0.96
C VAL A 126 -10.81 -1.85 -1.28
N THR A 127 -11.72 -1.64 -0.33
CA THR A 127 -12.77 -0.63 -0.38
C THR A 127 -12.65 0.33 0.80
N GLY A 128 -12.38 1.61 0.53
CA GLY A 128 -12.17 2.60 1.57
C GLY A 128 -10.96 2.26 2.45
N THR A 129 -11.20 1.98 3.74
CA THR A 129 -10.18 1.55 4.71
C THR A 129 -10.25 0.07 5.05
N ARG A 130 -10.89 -0.73 4.21
CA ARG A 130 -11.09 -2.15 4.45
C ARG A 130 -10.53 -2.96 3.30
N MET A 131 -9.72 -3.96 3.64
CA MET A 131 -9.23 -4.99 2.74
C MET A 131 -9.98 -6.28 3.08
N ASP A 132 -10.77 -6.80 2.14
CA ASP A 132 -11.49 -8.06 2.32
C ASP A 132 -10.74 -9.19 1.60
N VAL A 133 -10.44 -10.27 2.35
CA VAL A 133 -9.63 -11.40 1.86
C VAL A 133 -10.18 -12.75 2.29
N SER A 134 -9.84 -13.80 1.55
CA SER A 134 -10.10 -15.19 1.97
C SER A 134 -9.00 -15.70 2.91
N LYS A 135 -9.32 -16.64 3.82
CA LYS A 135 -8.28 -17.34 4.62
C LYS A 135 -7.28 -18.11 3.74
N THR A 136 -7.68 -18.45 2.52
CA THR A 136 -6.85 -19.13 1.52
C THR A 136 -6.06 -18.19 0.61
N THR A 137 -6.22 -16.86 0.74
CA THR A 137 -5.50 -15.86 -0.06
C THR A 137 -3.99 -16.09 -0.03
N SER A 138 -3.32 -15.88 -1.16
CA SER A 138 -1.88 -16.07 -1.32
C SER A 138 -1.07 -14.80 -1.04
N ASP A 139 0.23 -14.95 -0.79
CA ASP A 139 1.17 -13.87 -0.52
C ASP A 139 1.20 -12.83 -1.66
N TRP A 140 1.11 -13.30 -2.91
CA TRP A 140 1.03 -12.44 -4.09
C TRP A 140 -0.23 -11.57 -4.09
N VAL A 141 -1.39 -12.16 -3.79
CA VAL A 141 -2.65 -11.40 -3.74
C VAL A 141 -2.63 -10.40 -2.60
N TYR A 142 -2.08 -10.75 -1.43
CA TYR A 142 -1.86 -9.76 -0.37
C TYR A 142 -0.93 -8.62 -0.79
N ALA A 143 0.13 -8.91 -1.54
CA ALA A 143 1.01 -7.88 -2.07
C ALA A 143 0.28 -6.95 -3.05
N HIS A 144 -0.59 -7.50 -3.91
CA HIS A 144 -1.44 -6.74 -4.81
C HIS A 144 -2.38 -5.80 -4.02
N GLU A 145 -3.13 -6.33 -3.05
CA GLU A 145 -4.07 -5.53 -2.25
C GLU A 145 -3.34 -4.47 -1.40
N TYR A 146 -2.15 -4.78 -0.89
CA TYR A 146 -1.32 -3.77 -0.22
C TYR A 146 -0.96 -2.59 -1.14
N GLY A 147 -0.74 -2.85 -2.43
CA GLY A 147 -0.53 -1.83 -3.46
C GLY A 147 -1.69 -0.83 -3.52
N HIS A 148 -2.92 -1.30 -3.41
CA HIS A 148 -4.10 -0.42 -3.35
C HIS A 148 -4.12 0.44 -2.09
N CYS A 149 -3.71 -0.10 -0.93
CA CYS A 149 -3.62 0.67 0.32
C CYS A 149 -2.59 1.81 0.27
N ILE A 150 -1.58 1.72 -0.60
CA ILE A 150 -0.60 2.79 -0.84
C ILE A 150 -0.97 3.67 -2.05
N GLY A 151 -2.18 3.50 -2.60
CA GLY A 151 -2.80 4.39 -3.57
C GLY A 151 -2.49 4.06 -5.02
N LEU A 152 -2.10 2.82 -5.32
CA LEU A 152 -1.93 2.32 -6.69
C LEU A 152 -3.26 1.74 -7.20
N PRO A 153 -3.74 2.13 -8.38
CA PRO A 153 -4.93 1.54 -8.96
C PRO A 153 -4.62 0.18 -9.62
N ASP A 154 -5.66 -0.57 -9.95
CA ASP A 154 -5.54 -1.69 -10.89
C ASP A 154 -5.13 -1.20 -12.28
N GLU A 155 -4.23 -1.94 -12.93
CA GLU A 155 -3.74 -1.62 -14.28
C GLU A 155 -4.33 -2.52 -15.38
N TYR A 156 -5.14 -3.52 -15.04
CA TYR A 156 -5.74 -4.44 -16.01
C TYR A 156 -7.11 -3.93 -16.53
N SER A 157 -7.35 -4.09 -17.83
CA SER A 157 -8.60 -3.68 -18.47
C SER A 157 -9.72 -4.68 -18.20
N TYR A 158 -10.83 -4.22 -17.63
CA TYR A 158 -12.06 -5.02 -17.42
C TYR A 158 -12.91 -5.19 -18.68
N VAL A 159 -12.30 -5.33 -19.87
CA VAL A 159 -13.07 -5.71 -21.05
C VAL A 159 -13.33 -7.21 -20.99
N SER A 160 -14.54 -7.56 -20.57
CA SER A 160 -15.17 -8.82 -20.95
C SER A 160 -15.12 -8.91 -22.48
N GLY A 161 -14.39 -9.90 -22.99
CA GLY A 161 -14.55 -10.35 -24.38
C GLY A 161 -15.93 -10.94 -24.61
#